data_AF-A0A4Y2P289-F1
#
_entry.id   AF-A0A4Y2P289-F1
#
_cell.length_a   1.000
_cell.length_b   1.000
_cell.length_c   1.000
_cell.angle_alpha   90.00
_cell.angle_beta   90.00
_cell.angle_gamma   90.00
#
_symmetry.space_group_name_H-M   'P 1'
#
loop_
_entity.id
_entity.type
_entity.pdbx_description
1 polymer ?
#
loop_
_entity_poly.entity_id
_entity_poly.type
_entity_poly.pdbx_seq_one_letter_code
_entity_poly.pdbx_strand_id
1 'polypeptide(L)'
;MEQWINEDSTLKCCEVLSDDDIVSRATCGPEERRNFKECPKSDEENLVTHQKLSLGDSLVHTEALLNYLEQEDESTPAEKMISRNVRSIIRRRVNEKQKRIFIISFFTKQ
;
A
#
# COMPACT_ATOMS: atom_id res chain seq x y z
N MET A 1 -1.36 -13.98 8.65
CA MET A 1 -0.69 -12.72 8.28
C MET A 1 -0.37 -12.61 6.78
N GLU A 2 -0.25 -13.71 6.03
CA GLU A 2 0.04 -13.65 4.58
C GLU A 2 -1.16 -13.32 3.69
N GLN A 3 -2.39 -13.39 4.21
CA GLN A 3 -3.61 -13.22 3.40
C GLN A 3 -3.89 -11.77 2.95
N TRP A 4 -3.44 -10.76 3.69
CA TRP A 4 -3.77 -9.36 3.39
C TRP A 4 -2.91 -8.74 2.28
N ILE A 5 -1.82 -9.42 1.89
CA ILE A 5 -0.84 -8.89 0.93
C ILE A 5 -1.09 -9.43 -0.49
N ASN A 6 -2.04 -10.36 -0.65
CA ASN A 6 -2.34 -11.02 -1.91
C ASN A 6 -3.62 -10.51 -2.61
N GLU A 7 -4.24 -9.45 -2.07
CA GLU A 7 -5.35 -8.78 -2.77
C GLU A 7 -4.79 -7.90 -3.89
N ASP A 8 -4.64 -8.55 -5.05
CA ASP A 8 -4.20 -7.94 -6.28
C ASP A 8 -5.29 -6.99 -6.81
N SER A 9 -5.05 -5.69 -6.64
CA SER A 9 -5.23 -4.64 -7.65
C SER A 9 -6.58 -4.54 -8.40
N THR A 10 -7.70 -4.90 -7.77
CA THR A 10 -9.07 -4.51 -8.20
C THR A 10 -9.89 -3.81 -7.11
N LEU A 11 -9.29 -3.53 -5.95
CA LEU A 11 -9.99 -2.86 -4.86
C LEU A 11 -10.33 -1.41 -5.23
N LYS A 12 -11.64 -1.23 -5.40
CA LYS A 12 -12.40 0.01 -5.42
C LYS A 12 -11.88 0.94 -4.33
N CYS A 13 -11.55 2.17 -4.70
CA CYS A 13 -11.06 3.30 -3.90
C CYS A 13 -11.07 3.11 -2.36
N CYS A 14 -9.94 3.42 -1.72
CA CYS A 14 -9.83 3.56 -0.28
C CYS A 14 -10.78 4.68 0.20
N GLU A 15 -11.90 4.31 0.81
CA GLU A 15 -12.81 5.23 1.47
C GLU A 15 -12.23 5.59 2.85
N VAL A 16 -12.00 6.89 3.11
CA VAL A 16 -11.66 7.35 4.46
C VAL A 16 -12.95 7.36 5.28
N LEU A 17 -12.98 6.56 6.33
CA LEU A 17 -14.14 6.42 7.21
C LEU A 17 -13.96 7.27 8.46
N SER A 18 -15.04 7.86 8.95
CA SER A 18 -15.08 8.47 10.28
C SER A 18 -15.00 7.39 11.35
N ASP A 19 -14.57 7.74 12.56
CA ASP A 19 -14.54 6.84 13.70
C ASP A 19 -15.94 6.23 13.97
N ASP A 20 -17.01 6.99 13.78
CA ASP A 20 -18.40 6.51 13.89
C ASP A 20 -18.76 5.47 12.81
N ASP A 21 -18.25 5.66 11.60
CA ASP A 21 -18.44 4.72 10.48
C ASP A 21 -17.65 3.42 10.70
N ILE A 22 -16.47 3.51 11.32
CA ILE A 22 -15.65 2.36 11.70
C ILE A 22 -16.36 1.57 12.79
N VAL A 23 -16.85 2.25 13.84
CA VAL A 23 -17.55 1.62 14.95
C VAL A 23 -18.82 0.91 14.46
N SER A 24 -19.60 1.56 13.59
CA SER A 24 -20.81 0.95 13.03
C SER A 24 -20.50 -0.24 12.10
N ARG A 25 -19.46 -0.16 11.26
CA ARG A 25 -19.01 -1.30 10.42
C ARG A 25 -18.41 -2.45 11.22
N ALA A 26 -17.77 -2.17 12.36
CA ALA A 26 -17.19 -3.16 13.25
C ALA A 26 -18.24 -3.89 14.09
N THR A 27 -19.38 -3.24 14.38
CA THR A 27 -20.48 -3.81 15.17
C THR A 27 -21.62 -4.38 14.32
N CYS A 28 -21.69 -4.05 13.02
CA CYS A 28 -22.70 -4.56 12.09
C CYS A 28 -22.54 -6.07 11.80
N GLY A 29 -23.66 -6.79 11.81
CA GLY A 29 -23.71 -8.20 11.41
C GLY A 29 -23.44 -8.41 9.91
N PRO A 30 -23.08 -9.63 9.49
CA PRO A 30 -22.77 -9.93 8.08
C PRO A 30 -23.91 -9.65 7.10
N GLU A 31 -25.17 -9.57 7.55
CA GLU A 31 -26.31 -9.24 6.70
C GLU A 31 -26.47 -7.74 6.42
N GLU A 32 -26.11 -6.87 7.37
CA GLU A 32 -26.18 -5.40 7.23
C GLU A 32 -25.04 -4.82 6.39
N ARG A 33 -23.95 -5.57 6.19
CA ARG A 33 -22.84 -5.17 5.30
C ARG A 33 -23.26 -4.92 3.85
N ARG A 34 -24.40 -5.46 3.42
CA ARG A 34 -24.95 -5.28 2.07
C ARG A 34 -25.63 -3.92 1.85
N ASN A 35 -25.87 -3.16 2.93
CA ASN A 35 -26.54 -1.86 2.88
C ASN A 35 -25.57 -0.67 2.97
N PHE A 36 -24.25 -0.90 3.07
CA PHE A 36 -23.28 0.19 2.96
C PHE A 36 -23.36 0.76 1.55
N LYS A 37 -23.92 1.97 1.47
CA LYS A 37 -24.07 2.73 0.24
C LYS A 37 -22.71 2.78 -0.45
N GLU A 38 -22.70 2.43 -1.74
CA GLU A 38 -21.53 2.51 -2.59
C GLU A 38 -20.88 3.89 -2.42
N CYS A 39 -19.56 3.88 -2.18
CA CYS A 39 -18.72 5.06 -1.99
C CYS A 39 -19.18 6.17 -2.95
N PRO A 40 -19.73 7.30 -2.46
CA PRO A 40 -20.03 8.41 -3.33
C PRO A 40 -18.73 8.83 -4.00
N LYS A 41 -18.77 9.18 -5.29
CA LYS A 41 -17.64 9.87 -5.93
C LYS A 41 -17.33 11.07 -5.05
N SER A 42 -16.24 10.99 -4.27
CA SER A 42 -15.87 12.09 -3.39
C SER A 42 -15.61 13.28 -4.29
N ASP A 43 -16.29 14.39 -4.04
CA ASP A 43 -15.99 15.64 -4.72
C ASP A 43 -14.53 15.98 -4.40
N GLU A 44 -13.70 15.80 -5.41
CA GLU A 44 -12.24 15.78 -5.39
C GLU A 44 -11.63 17.18 -5.24
N GLU A 45 -12.29 18.05 -4.47
CA GLU A 45 -11.94 19.47 -4.37
C GLU A 45 -11.19 19.82 -3.06
N ASN A 46 -11.13 18.92 -2.08
CA ASN A 46 -10.31 19.11 -0.86
C ASN A 46 -9.30 17.99 -0.60
N LEU A 47 -8.99 17.20 -1.63
CA LEU A 47 -8.01 16.14 -1.51
C LEU A 47 -6.71 16.60 -2.15
N VAL A 48 -5.67 16.65 -1.30
CA VAL A 48 -4.24 16.52 -1.65
C VAL A 48 -4.08 16.21 -3.13
N THR A 49 -3.56 17.18 -3.90
CA THR A 49 -3.26 16.98 -5.32
C THR A 49 -2.65 15.59 -5.50
N HIS A 50 -3.38 14.69 -6.18
CA HIS A 50 -2.92 13.34 -6.50
C HIS A 50 -1.74 13.44 -7.46
N GLN A 51 -0.58 13.83 -6.94
CA GLN A 51 0.63 13.93 -7.69
C GLN A 51 1.04 12.50 -8.03
N LYS A 52 0.96 12.15 -9.32
CA LYS A 52 1.36 10.85 -9.82
C LYS A 52 2.88 10.73 -9.68
N LEU A 53 3.33 10.24 -8.53
CA LEU A 53 4.74 9.98 -8.26
C LEU A 53 5.21 8.83 -9.16
N SER A 54 6.42 8.96 -9.71
CA SER A 54 7.03 7.85 -10.44
C SER A 54 7.33 6.71 -9.47
N LEU A 55 7.43 5.48 -9.98
CA LEU A 55 7.81 4.34 -9.14
C LEU A 55 9.16 4.56 -8.44
N GLY A 56 10.09 5.27 -9.09
CA GLY A 56 11.38 5.63 -8.51
C GLY A 56 11.21 6.57 -7.31
N ASP A 57 10.43 7.64 -7.48
CA ASP A 57 10.19 8.63 -6.41
C ASP A 57 9.47 8.00 -5.22
N SER A 58 8.45 7.18 -5.47
CA SER A 58 7.74 6.44 -4.43
C SER A 58 8.67 5.49 -3.65
N LEU A 59 9.62 4.85 -4.32
CA LEU A 59 10.61 3.98 -3.66
C LEU A 59 11.58 4.78 -2.78
N VAL A 60 12.00 5.97 -3.22
CA VAL A 60 12.85 6.86 -2.42
C VAL A 60 12.12 7.30 -1.14
N HIS A 61 10.86 7.73 -1.25
CA HIS A 61 10.05 8.09 -0.09
C HIS A 61 9.85 6.90 0.86
N THR A 62 9.59 5.70 0.32
CA THR A 62 9.42 4.49 1.14
C THR A 62 10.71 4.12 1.88
N GLU A 63 11.88 4.20 1.25
CA GLU A 63 13.15 3.89 1.91
C GLU A 63 13.47 4.89 3.02
N ALA A 64 13.16 6.19 2.81
CA ALA A 64 13.29 7.22 3.84
C ALA A 64 12.38 6.95 5.05
N LEU A 65 11.12 6.56 4.82
CA LEU A 65 10.19 6.20 5.87
C LEU A 65 10.64 4.96 6.65
N LEU A 66 11.12 3.92 5.95
CA LEU A 66 11.67 2.73 6.61
C LEU A 66 12.93 3.03 7.43
N ASN A 67 13.75 4.00 7.00
CA ASN A 67 14.90 4.47 7.79
C ASN A 67 14.46 5.18 9.06
N TYR A 68 13.45 6.06 8.96
CA TYR A 68 12.88 6.75 10.12
C TYR A 68 12.37 5.74 11.15
N LEU A 69 11.52 4.79 10.74
CA LEU A 69 10.94 3.76 11.63
C LEU A 69 12.02 2.86 12.26
N GLU A 70 13.09 2.55 11.54
CA GLU A 70 14.17 1.72 12.09
C GLU A 70 15.01 2.47 13.15
N GLN A 71 15.16 3.79 12.98
CA GLN A 71 15.91 4.67 13.88
C GLN A 71 15.10 5.18 15.07
N GLU A 72 13.77 5.16 14.99
CA GLU A 72 12.90 5.61 16.06
C GLU A 72 13.21 4.84 17.37
N ASP A 73 13.50 5.58 18.43
CA ASP A 73 13.92 5.03 19.71
C ASP A 73 12.76 4.29 20.42
N GLU A 74 11.53 4.73 20.17
CA GLU A 74 10.30 4.13 20.72
C GLU A 74 9.91 2.83 20.00
N SER A 75 10.49 2.54 18.83
CA SER A 75 10.16 1.34 18.07
C SER A 75 10.63 0.06 18.78
N THR A 76 9.69 -0.86 18.95
CA THR A 76 9.95 -2.19 19.52
C THR A 76 10.86 -3.03 18.61
N PRO A 77 11.55 -4.06 19.16
CA PRO A 77 12.35 -4.97 18.33
C PRO A 77 11.55 -5.66 17.21
N ALA A 78 10.27 -5.94 17.46
CA ALA A 78 9.38 -6.57 16.49
C ALA A 78 9.08 -5.64 15.30
N GLU A 79 8.81 -4.36 15.56
CA GLU A 79 8.57 -3.35 14.50
C GLU A 79 9.81 -3.12 13.64
N LYS A 80 11.01 -3.12 14.25
CA LYS A 80 12.28 -3.04 13.49
C LYS A 80 12.49 -4.27 12.62
N MET A 81 12.14 -5.47 13.10
CA MET A 81 12.17 -6.69 12.29
C MET A 81 11.16 -6.64 11.12
N ILE A 82 9.94 -6.16 11.36
CA ILE A 82 8.92 -5.99 10.31
C ILE A 82 9.43 -5.02 9.24
N SER A 83 10.00 -3.88 9.64
CA SER A 83 10.56 -2.88 8.71
C SER A 83 11.67 -3.47 7.82
N ARG A 84 12.58 -4.27 8.41
CA ARG A 84 13.61 -5.00 7.65
C ARG A 84 13.03 -6.02 6.67
N ASN A 85 11.98 -6.74 7.06
CA ASN A 85 11.31 -7.70 6.21
C ASN A 85 10.61 -7.02 5.02
N VAL A 86 9.89 -5.93 5.28
CA VAL A 86 9.24 -5.11 4.24
C VAL A 86 10.29 -4.59 3.24
N ARG A 87 11.40 -4.03 3.74
CA ARG A 87 12.54 -3.59 2.92
C ARG A 87 13.07 -4.72 2.03
N SER A 88 13.23 -5.92 2.57
CA SER A 88 13.69 -7.10 1.82
C SER A 88 12.72 -7.50 0.71
N ILE A 89 11.42 -7.52 1.00
CA ILE A 89 10.36 -7.85 0.02
C ILE A 89 10.35 -6.84 -1.13
N ILE A 90 10.41 -5.54 -0.82
CA ILE A 90 10.44 -4.47 -1.82
C ILE A 90 11.66 -4.64 -2.73
N ARG A 91 12.86 -4.79 -2.16
CA ARG A 91 14.10 -4.98 -2.94
C ARG A 91 14.03 -6.21 -3.84
N ARG A 92 13.49 -7.32 -3.33
CA ARG A 92 13.30 -8.54 -4.11
C ARG A 92 12.37 -8.31 -5.30
N ARG A 93 11.20 -7.68 -5.09
CA ARG A 93 10.23 -7.39 -6.15
C ARG A 93 10.79 -6.43 -7.21
N VAL A 94 11.52 -5.39 -6.81
CA VAL A 94 12.19 -4.46 -7.73
C VAL A 94 13.20 -5.20 -8.60
N ASN A 95 14.04 -6.05 -8.01
CA ASN A 95 15.02 -6.85 -8.72
C ASN A 95 14.36 -7.84 -9.71
N GLU A 96 13.30 -8.54 -9.28
CA GLU A 96 12.55 -9.45 -10.16
C GLU A 96 11.93 -8.70 -11.36
N LYS A 97 11.38 -7.51 -11.13
CA LYS A 97 10.84 -6.65 -12.20
C LYS A 97 11.94 -6.19 -13.16
N GLN A 98 13.09 -5.76 -12.65
CA GLN A 98 14.24 -5.38 -13.47
C GLN A 98 14.76 -6.53 -14.33
N LYS A 99 14.87 -7.75 -13.77
CA LYS A 99 15.25 -8.95 -14.52
C LYS A 99 14.26 -9.27 -15.65
N ARG A 100 12.95 -9.19 -15.37
CA ARG A 100 11.91 -9.38 -16.39
C ARG A 100 12.05 -8.36 -17.52
N ILE A 101 12.22 -7.07 -17.18
CA ILE A 101 12.43 -6.00 -18.18
C ILE A 101 13.70 -6.26 -18.99
N PHE A 102 14.80 -6.65 -18.34
CA PHE A 102 16.06 -6.97 -19.00
C PHE A 102 15.90 -8.11 -20.02
N ILE A 103 15.28 -9.21 -19.61
CA ILE A 103 15.01 -10.36 -20.49
C ILE A 103 14.16 -9.94 -21.69
N ILE A 104 13.06 -9.23 -21.47
CA ILE A 104 12.21 -8.74 -22.56
C ILE A 104 13.03 -7.87 -23.52
N SER A 105 13.80 -6.92 -22.99
CA SER A 105 14.62 -6.01 -23.81
C SER A 105 15.70 -6.73 -24.63
N PHE A 106 16.19 -7.87 -24.17
CA PHE A 106 17.16 -8.68 -24.90
C PHE A 106 16.53 -9.32 -26.15
N PHE A 107 15.28 -9.77 -26.05
CA PHE A 107 14.56 -10.40 -27.16
C PHE A 107 13.82 -9.42 -28.08
N THR A 108 13.56 -8.19 -27.62
CA THR A 108 12.86 -7.16 -28.43
C THR A 108 13.80 -6.17 -29.12
N LYS A 109 15.11 -6.20 -28.84
CA LYS A 109 16.09 -5.45 -29.62
C LYS A 109 16.31 -6.15 -30.97
N GLN A 110 15.67 -5.62 -32.00
CA GLN A 110 15.92 -5.92 -33.41
C GLN A 110 16.86 -4.87 -34.01
#